data_AF-A0A815UAU5-F1
#
_entry.id   AF-A0A815UAU5-F1
#
_cell.length_a   1.000
_cell.length_b   1.000
_cell.length_c   1.000
_cell.angle_alpha   90.00
_cell.angle_beta   90.00
_cell.angle_gamma   90.00
#
_symmetry.space_group_name_H-M   'P 1'
#
loop_
_entity.id
_entity.type
_entity.pdbx_description
1 polymer ?
#
loop_
_entity_poly.entity_id
_entity_poly.type
_entity_poly.pdbx_seq_one_letter_code
_entity_poly.pdbx_strand_id
1 'polypeptide(L)'
;QVDENNSAISENWKAYIEYIDEMITDGFYAIVQCDLDFFRQETDRKNNPEPLFQILLEVHPPEMLFTPSIEPNAPDGFADFVDGLIANSYKQASLIPRLAKHLLHANYQPDIQEMNSLTEIRQEINDRVQHVIAKANEYQRSFDRYAYLWTDDRKEFMRQFLLYGHVLTSEEIQQHAIDGIPENPPTTAQ
;
A
#
# COMPACT_ATOMS: atom_id res chain seq x y z
N GLN A 1 -45.62 -25.68 20.77
CA GLN A 1 -46.05 -24.35 20.31
C GLN A 1 -45.90 -23.44 21.51
N VAL A 2 -44.81 -22.67 21.54
CA VAL A 2 -44.55 -21.65 22.57
C VAL A 2 -44.97 -20.34 21.94
N ASP A 3 -45.86 -19.65 22.62
CA ASP A 3 -46.65 -18.53 22.10
C ASP A 3 -45.78 -17.37 21.58
N GLU A 4 -46.04 -16.99 20.32
CA GLU A 4 -45.50 -15.84 19.59
C GLU A 4 -46.02 -14.48 20.12
N ASN A 5 -46.36 -14.34 21.40
CA ASN A 5 -47.11 -13.20 21.90
C ASN A 5 -46.50 -12.56 23.17
N ASN A 6 -45.28 -12.02 23.08
CA ASN A 6 -44.74 -11.14 24.13
C ASN A 6 -44.48 -9.72 23.59
N SER A 7 -45.55 -9.04 23.18
CA SER A 7 -45.54 -7.68 22.60
C SER A 7 -45.51 -6.58 23.68
N ALA A 8 -44.52 -6.62 24.57
CA ALA A 8 -44.01 -5.45 25.29
C ALA A 8 -42.78 -5.88 26.08
N ILE A 9 -41.61 -5.84 25.44
CA ILE A 9 -40.38 -5.73 26.21
C ILE A 9 -40.54 -4.48 27.08
N SER A 10 -40.57 -4.65 28.41
CA SER A 10 -40.68 -3.54 29.36
C SER A 10 -39.63 -2.48 29.01
N GLU A 11 -40.02 -1.20 29.00
CA GLU A 11 -39.08 -0.10 28.73
C GLU A 11 -37.84 -0.17 29.64
N ASN A 12 -37.99 -0.65 30.88
CA ASN A 12 -36.87 -0.89 31.80
C ASN A 12 -35.89 -1.95 31.28
N TRP A 13 -36.38 -3.02 30.62
CA TRP A 13 -35.52 -4.02 30.01
C TRP A 13 -34.84 -3.48 28.75
N LYS A 14 -35.53 -2.69 27.94
CA LYS A 14 -34.90 -2.03 26.77
C LYS A 14 -33.75 -1.13 27.21
N ALA A 15 -33.99 -0.26 28.19
CA ALA A 15 -32.96 0.61 28.74
C ALA A 15 -31.79 -0.18 29.35
N TYR A 16 -32.06 -1.29 30.03
CA TYR A 16 -31.00 -2.17 30.53
C TYR A 16 -30.18 -2.80 29.39
N ILE A 17 -30.83 -3.28 28.33
CA ILE A 17 -30.13 -3.86 27.16
C ILE A 17 -29.30 -2.79 26.45
N GLU A 18 -29.83 -1.59 26.26
CA GLU A 18 -29.09 -0.47 25.67
C GLU A 18 -27.87 -0.08 26.52
N TYR A 19 -27.99 -0.06 27.85
CA TYR A 19 -26.86 0.19 28.74
C TYR A 19 -25.73 -0.84 28.56
N ILE A 20 -26.06 -2.13 28.46
CA ILE A 20 -25.06 -3.17 28.20
C ILE A 20 -24.51 -3.05 26.76
N ASP A 21 -25.35 -2.68 25.79
CA ASP A 21 -24.94 -2.48 24.39
C ASP A 21 -23.91 -1.33 24.26
N GLU A 22 -24.11 -0.25 25.01
CA GLU A 22 -23.17 0.87 25.12
C GLU A 22 -21.83 0.41 25.73
N MET A 23 -21.86 -0.36 26.82
CA MET A 23 -20.63 -0.92 27.41
C MET A 23 -19.84 -1.80 26.42
N ILE A 24 -20.54 -2.58 25.59
CA ILE A 24 -19.90 -3.42 24.56
C ILE A 24 -19.31 -2.53 23.45
N THR A 25 -20.03 -1.47 23.07
CA THR A 25 -19.57 -0.49 22.09
C THR A 25 -18.28 0.20 22.56
N ASP A 26 -18.22 0.63 23.81
CA ASP A 26 -17.02 1.21 24.42
C ASP A 26 -15.85 0.22 24.45
N GLY A 27 -16.14 -1.05 24.74
CA GLY A 27 -15.15 -2.13 24.68
C GLY A 27 -14.56 -2.30 23.28
N PHE A 28 -15.39 -2.33 22.25
CA PHE A 28 -14.92 -2.42 20.86
C PHE A 28 -14.15 -1.17 20.44
N TYR A 29 -14.60 0.02 20.85
CA TYR A 29 -13.86 1.25 20.63
C TYR A 29 -12.45 1.16 21.21
N ALA A 30 -12.31 0.74 22.48
CA ALA A 30 -11.01 0.62 23.14
C ALA A 30 -10.09 -0.39 22.45
N ILE A 31 -10.63 -1.51 21.97
CA ILE A 31 -9.86 -2.52 21.22
C ILE A 31 -9.36 -1.96 19.89
N VAL A 32 -10.26 -1.39 19.08
CA VAL A 32 -9.87 -0.82 17.78
C VAL A 32 -8.91 0.34 17.96
N GLN A 33 -9.15 1.20 18.95
CA GLN A 33 -8.23 2.29 19.28
C GLN A 33 -6.83 1.76 19.61
N CYS A 34 -6.73 0.69 20.41
CA CYS A 34 -5.45 0.08 20.77
C CYS A 34 -4.68 -0.41 19.53
N ASP A 35 -5.36 -1.11 18.62
CA ASP A 35 -4.75 -1.59 17.38
C ASP A 35 -4.27 -0.43 16.49
N LEU A 36 -5.10 0.61 16.33
CA LEU A 36 -4.75 1.77 15.49
C LEU A 36 -3.64 2.61 16.11
N ASP A 37 -3.64 2.80 17.44
CA ASP A 37 -2.56 3.50 18.13
C ASP A 37 -1.23 2.73 18.03
N PHE A 38 -1.25 1.40 17.99
CA PHE A 38 -0.07 0.60 17.69
C PHE A 38 0.48 0.92 16.29
N PHE A 39 -0.35 0.84 15.24
CA PHE A 39 0.08 1.19 13.88
C PHE A 39 0.57 2.65 13.77
N ARG A 40 -0.09 3.58 14.46
CA ARG A 40 0.30 4.99 14.52
C ARG A 40 1.65 5.18 15.22
N GLN A 41 1.98 4.39 16.24
CA GLN A 41 3.29 4.47 16.90
C GLN A 41 4.39 3.86 16.03
N GLU A 42 4.14 2.70 15.43
CA GLU A 42 5.11 1.97 14.58
C GLU A 42 5.33 2.64 13.21
N THR A 43 4.47 3.58 12.82
CA THR A 43 4.67 4.40 11.61
C THR A 43 5.26 5.79 11.90
N ASP A 44 5.50 6.13 13.17
CA ASP A 44 6.10 7.42 13.53
C ASP A 44 7.63 7.34 13.45
N ARG A 45 8.21 8.11 12.53
CA ARG A 45 9.66 8.21 12.35
C ARG A 45 10.40 8.68 13.60
N LYS A 46 9.73 9.40 14.51
CA LYS A 46 10.33 9.84 15.78
C LYS A 46 10.65 8.69 16.71
N ASN A 47 9.89 7.59 16.61
CA ASN A 47 10.07 6.42 17.46
C ASN A 47 11.18 5.48 16.95
N ASN A 48 11.64 5.68 15.71
CA ASN A 48 12.63 4.84 15.02
C ASN A 48 12.37 3.33 15.23
N PRO A 49 11.16 2.84 14.89
CA PRO A 49 10.82 1.44 15.07
C PRO A 49 11.61 0.55 14.11
N GLU A 50 11.78 -0.72 14.48
CA GLU A 50 12.35 -1.73 13.59
C GLU A 50 11.43 -1.96 12.39
N PRO A 51 11.97 -2.22 11.18
CA PRO A 51 11.16 -2.40 10.00
C PRO A 51 10.30 -3.67 10.10
N LEU A 52 8.97 -3.49 10.07
CA LEU A 52 8.00 -4.60 10.06
C LEU A 52 7.75 -5.15 8.65
N PHE A 53 7.93 -4.31 7.62
CA PHE A 53 7.61 -4.64 6.23
C PHE A 53 8.80 -4.40 5.33
N GLN A 54 8.97 -5.28 4.35
CA GLN A 54 9.96 -5.17 3.30
C GLN A 54 9.24 -5.08 1.95
N ILE A 55 9.69 -4.14 1.11
CA ILE A 55 9.41 -4.11 -0.32
C ILE A 55 10.72 -4.26 -1.07
N LEU A 56 10.71 -5.00 -2.16
CA LEU A 56 11.88 -5.24 -3.00
C LEU A 56 11.73 -4.49 -4.32
N LEU A 57 12.74 -3.72 -4.71
CA LEU A 57 12.82 -3.13 -6.04
C LEU A 57 13.61 -4.07 -6.95
N GLU A 58 12.95 -4.64 -7.94
CA GLU A 58 13.51 -5.62 -8.86
C GLU A 58 13.58 -5.04 -10.29
N VAL A 59 14.66 -5.37 -11.00
CA VAL A 59 14.76 -5.05 -12.43
C VAL A 59 14.16 -6.21 -13.21
N HIS A 60 13.03 -5.96 -13.85
CA HIS A 60 12.35 -6.86 -14.79
C HIS A 60 12.38 -6.19 -16.17
N PRO A 61 13.47 -6.35 -16.95
CA PRO A 61 13.66 -5.61 -18.20
C PRO A 61 12.41 -5.64 -19.10
N PRO A 62 11.94 -4.49 -19.61
CA PRO A 62 12.60 -3.18 -19.59
C PRO A 62 12.27 -2.30 -18.36
N GLU A 63 11.58 -2.83 -17.36
CA GLU A 63 11.01 -2.07 -16.24
C GLU A 63 11.73 -2.36 -14.91
N MET A 64 11.54 -1.47 -13.94
CA MET A 64 11.84 -1.74 -12.53
C MET A 64 10.51 -1.80 -11.78
N LEU A 65 10.29 -2.83 -10.99
CA LEU A 65 9.01 -3.07 -10.31
C LEU A 65 9.24 -3.30 -8.83
N PHE A 66 8.28 -2.87 -8.01
CA PHE A 66 8.26 -3.19 -6.58
C PHE A 66 7.48 -4.49 -6.32
N THR A 67 8.02 -5.34 -5.44
CA THR A 67 7.39 -6.56 -4.94
C THR A 67 7.32 -6.51 -3.40
N PRO A 68 6.13 -6.40 -2.77
CA PRO A 68 4.81 -6.20 -3.38
C PRO A 68 4.69 -4.86 -4.11
N SER A 69 3.70 -4.75 -4.99
CA SER A 69 3.45 -3.54 -5.77
C SER A 69 3.12 -2.35 -4.87
N ILE A 70 3.63 -1.17 -5.22
CA ILE A 70 3.30 0.10 -4.57
C ILE A 70 2.49 1.01 -5.50
N GLU A 71 2.06 0.50 -6.66
CA GLU A 71 1.25 1.25 -7.61
C GLU A 71 -0.12 1.60 -7.00
N PRO A 72 -0.68 2.78 -7.34
CA PRO A 72 -2.00 3.16 -6.86
C PRO A 72 -3.06 2.12 -7.26
N ASN A 73 -3.84 1.67 -6.29
CA ASN A 73 -4.93 0.69 -6.49
C ASN A 73 -4.47 -0.68 -7.00
N ALA A 74 -3.19 -1.04 -6.84
CA ALA A 74 -2.74 -2.40 -7.13
C ALA A 74 -3.44 -3.39 -6.18
N PRO A 75 -4.18 -4.40 -6.71
CA PRO A 75 -4.71 -5.46 -5.87
C PRO A 75 -3.54 -6.22 -5.24
N ASP A 76 -3.66 -6.54 -3.95
CA ASP A 76 -2.58 -7.16 -3.16
C ASP A 76 -1.28 -6.32 -3.09
N GLY A 77 -1.40 -5.01 -3.34
CA GLY A 77 -0.31 -4.04 -3.18
C GLY A 77 -0.03 -3.70 -1.72
N PHE A 78 1.07 -2.99 -1.46
CA PHE A 78 1.46 -2.59 -0.11
C PHE A 78 0.39 -1.74 0.59
N ALA A 79 -0.23 -0.78 -0.12
CA ALA A 79 -1.30 0.04 0.44
C ALA A 79 -2.55 -0.78 0.79
N ASP A 80 -2.98 -1.66 -0.12
CA ASP A 80 -4.13 -2.55 0.08
C ASP A 80 -3.90 -3.50 1.27
N PHE A 81 -2.68 -4.01 1.42
CA PHE A 81 -2.29 -4.82 2.57
C PHE A 81 -2.43 -4.07 3.90
N VAL A 82 -1.96 -2.81 3.99
CA VAL A 82 -2.10 -2.00 5.20
C VAL A 82 -3.57 -1.64 5.46
N ASP A 83 -4.33 -1.26 4.44
CA ASP A 83 -5.76 -1.00 4.56
C ASP A 83 -6.51 -2.26 5.04
N GLY A 84 -6.09 -3.45 4.60
CA GLY A 84 -6.62 -4.73 5.07
C GLY A 84 -6.35 -5.00 6.55
N LEU A 85 -5.15 -4.67 7.05
CA LEU A 85 -4.83 -4.75 8.48
C LEU A 85 -5.71 -3.82 9.31
N ILE A 86 -5.85 -2.57 8.88
CA ILE A 86 -6.73 -1.58 9.54
C ILE A 86 -8.18 -2.08 9.52
N ALA A 87 -8.68 -2.56 8.37
CA ALA A 87 -10.03 -3.07 8.23
C ALA A 87 -10.28 -4.29 9.15
N ASN A 88 -9.29 -5.15 9.35
CA ASN A 88 -9.38 -6.29 10.25
C ASN A 88 -9.55 -5.87 11.71
N SER A 89 -8.94 -4.76 12.15
CA SER A 89 -9.18 -4.20 13.49
C SER A 89 -10.66 -3.84 13.69
N TYR A 90 -11.27 -3.11 12.75
CA TYR A 90 -12.71 -2.81 12.82
C TYR A 90 -13.60 -4.05 12.71
N LYS A 91 -13.18 -5.05 11.94
CA LYS A 91 -13.93 -6.29 11.75
C LYS A 91 -14.14 -7.06 13.06
N GLN A 92 -13.30 -6.85 14.09
CA GLN A 92 -13.50 -7.45 15.40
C GLN A 92 -14.88 -7.10 16.00
N ALA A 93 -15.36 -5.87 15.77
CA ALA A 93 -16.68 -5.39 16.20
C ALA A 93 -17.86 -6.04 15.46
N SER A 94 -17.60 -6.82 14.41
CA SER A 94 -18.62 -7.60 13.69
C SER A 94 -18.82 -9.01 14.25
N LEU A 95 -17.89 -9.50 15.07
CA LEU A 95 -17.87 -10.89 15.52
C LEU A 95 -18.92 -11.20 16.58
N ILE A 96 -19.38 -10.18 17.31
CA ILE A 96 -20.45 -10.30 18.30
C ILE A 96 -21.73 -9.68 17.72
N PRO A 97 -22.82 -10.45 17.61
CA PRO A 97 -24.12 -9.91 17.23
C PRO A 97 -24.60 -8.86 18.25
N ARG A 98 -25.23 -7.80 17.76
CA ARG A 98 -25.71 -6.73 18.61
C ARG A 98 -26.79 -7.20 19.59
N LEU A 99 -26.67 -6.76 20.84
CA LEU A 99 -27.61 -7.11 21.91
C LEU A 99 -28.91 -6.31 21.78
N ALA A 100 -28.81 -5.01 21.54
CA ALA A 100 -29.92 -4.10 21.27
C ALA A 100 -30.45 -4.26 19.82
N LYS A 101 -31.16 -5.37 19.56
CA LYS A 101 -31.67 -5.74 18.22
C LYS A 101 -32.65 -4.74 17.60
N HIS A 102 -33.16 -3.80 18.38
CA HIS A 102 -34.03 -2.73 17.90
C HIS A 102 -33.27 -1.56 17.28
N LEU A 103 -31.94 -1.51 17.43
CA LEU A 103 -31.08 -0.55 16.76
C LEU A 103 -30.84 -0.95 15.29
N LEU A 104 -30.36 0.01 14.50
CA LEU A 104 -30.23 -0.14 13.04
C LEU A 104 -29.27 -1.24 12.61
N HIS A 105 -28.12 -1.36 13.28
CA HIS A 105 -27.03 -2.24 12.87
C HIS A 105 -27.07 -3.60 13.58
N ALA A 106 -26.81 -4.68 12.83
CA ALA A 106 -26.84 -6.05 13.35
C ALA A 106 -25.62 -6.41 14.22
N ASN A 107 -24.55 -5.61 14.14
CA ASN A 107 -23.33 -5.71 14.94
C ASN A 107 -22.78 -4.31 15.20
N TYR A 108 -21.67 -4.22 15.94
CA TYR A 108 -21.11 -2.96 16.40
C TYR A 108 -20.21 -2.28 15.37
N GLN A 109 -19.75 -2.99 14.33
CA GLN A 109 -18.74 -2.47 13.40
C GLN A 109 -19.13 -1.15 12.72
N PRO A 110 -20.34 -0.96 12.16
CA PRO A 110 -20.69 0.29 11.49
C PRO A 110 -20.58 1.51 12.42
N ASP A 111 -21.04 1.38 13.66
CA ASP A 111 -20.97 2.48 14.64
C ASP A 111 -19.53 2.82 14.98
N ILE A 112 -18.67 1.80 15.17
CA ILE A 112 -17.24 2.00 15.45
C ILE A 112 -16.53 2.64 14.25
N GLN A 113 -16.91 2.29 13.02
CA GLN A 113 -16.34 2.88 11.81
C GLN A 113 -16.71 4.35 11.61
N GLU A 114 -17.86 4.79 12.12
CA GLU A 114 -18.32 6.18 12.05
C GLU A 114 -17.72 7.08 13.14
N MET A 115 -16.96 6.52 14.09
CA MET A 115 -16.32 7.30 15.14
C MET A 115 -15.18 8.16 14.58
N ASN A 116 -15.33 9.48 14.73
CA ASN A 116 -14.38 10.46 14.20
C ASN A 116 -12.96 10.26 14.72
N SER A 117 -12.79 9.98 16.02
CA SER A 117 -11.46 9.77 16.61
C SER A 117 -10.70 8.61 15.98
N LEU A 118 -11.38 7.50 15.66
CA LEU A 118 -10.76 6.36 14.97
C LEU A 118 -10.50 6.68 13.50
N THR A 119 -11.41 7.41 12.86
CA THR A 119 -11.26 7.86 11.46
C THR A 119 -10.04 8.77 11.28
N GLU A 120 -9.79 9.68 12.23
CA GLU A 120 -8.62 10.55 12.25
C GLU A 120 -7.32 9.76 12.35
N ILE A 121 -7.25 8.77 13.26
CA ILE A 121 -6.06 7.91 13.40
C ILE A 121 -5.82 7.09 12.12
N ARG A 122 -6.89 6.51 11.55
CA ARG A 122 -6.82 5.79 10.27
C ARG A 122 -6.27 6.67 9.15
N GLN A 123 -6.77 7.89 9.02
CA GLN A 123 -6.30 8.82 7.99
C GLN A 123 -4.83 9.17 8.20
N GLU A 124 -4.40 9.41 9.44
CA GLU A 124 -3.01 9.67 9.77
C GLU A 124 -2.07 8.52 9.34
N ILE A 125 -2.47 7.26 9.59
CA ILE A 125 -1.71 6.08 9.15
C ILE A 125 -1.64 6.03 7.63
N ASN A 126 -2.77 6.21 6.94
CA ASN A 126 -2.82 6.15 5.48
C ASN A 126 -1.97 7.25 4.83
N ASP A 127 -2.00 8.48 5.36
CA ASP A 127 -1.15 9.58 4.87
C ASP A 127 0.34 9.25 5.00
N ARG A 128 0.75 8.60 6.09
CA ARG A 128 2.13 8.16 6.30
C ARG A 128 2.54 7.05 5.33
N VAL A 129 1.65 6.10 5.04
CA VAL A 129 1.86 5.06 4.02
C VAL A 129 2.06 5.69 2.65
N GLN A 130 1.17 6.61 2.25
CA GLN A 130 1.29 7.32 0.97
C GLN A 130 2.59 8.12 0.87
N HIS A 131 3.02 8.75 1.97
CA HIS A 131 4.30 9.46 2.02
C HIS A 131 5.50 8.54 1.79
N VAL A 132 5.49 7.32 2.34
CA VAL A 132 6.56 6.33 2.12
C VAL A 132 6.55 5.80 0.69
N ILE A 133 5.37 5.54 0.12
CA ILE A 133 5.23 5.14 -1.29
C ILE A 133 5.79 6.22 -2.23
N ALA A 134 5.49 7.49 -1.98
CA ALA A 134 6.03 8.60 -2.77
C ALA A 134 7.57 8.62 -2.74
N LYS A 135 8.16 8.41 -1.56
CA LYS A 135 9.63 8.30 -1.41
C LYS A 135 10.22 7.08 -2.10
N ALA A 136 9.54 5.94 -2.08
CA ALA A 136 9.98 4.75 -2.80
C ALA A 136 9.99 4.98 -4.32
N ASN A 137 8.97 5.66 -4.85
CA ASN A 137 8.93 6.07 -6.26
C ASN A 137 10.05 7.06 -6.62
N GLU A 138 10.35 8.03 -5.76
CA GLU A 138 11.51 8.93 -5.94
C GLU A 138 12.84 8.15 -5.95
N TYR A 139 12.97 7.17 -5.06
CA TYR A 139 14.15 6.30 -4.99
C TYR A 139 14.32 5.47 -6.27
N GLN A 140 13.24 4.88 -6.79
CA GLN A 140 13.25 4.16 -8.07
C GLN A 140 13.71 5.06 -9.22
N ARG A 141 13.15 6.27 -9.36
CA ARG A 141 13.52 7.25 -10.40
C ARG A 141 14.99 7.68 -10.33
N SER A 142 15.62 7.59 -9.17
CA SER A 142 17.06 7.91 -9.02
C SER A 142 17.98 6.97 -9.84
N PHE A 143 17.45 5.83 -10.28
CA PHE A 143 18.13 4.86 -11.13
C PHE A 143 17.91 5.09 -12.63
N ASP A 144 17.03 6.01 -13.06
CA ASP A 144 16.73 6.25 -14.48
C ASP A 144 17.97 6.58 -15.33
N ARG A 145 18.97 7.23 -14.72
CA ARG A 145 20.28 7.49 -15.36
C ARG A 145 21.05 6.22 -15.76
N TYR A 146 20.70 5.07 -15.21
CA TYR A 146 21.28 3.77 -15.50
C TYR A 146 20.36 2.89 -16.35
N ALA A 147 19.23 3.43 -16.82
CA ALA A 147 18.20 2.68 -17.55
C ALA A 147 18.76 1.87 -18.71
N TYR A 148 19.74 2.43 -19.42
CA TYR A 148 20.44 1.77 -20.53
C TYR A 148 20.98 0.36 -20.19
N LEU A 149 21.24 0.04 -18.92
CA LEU A 149 21.70 -1.29 -18.50
C LEU A 149 20.64 -2.39 -18.65
N TRP A 150 19.35 -2.02 -18.63
CA TRP A 150 18.21 -2.93 -18.74
C TRP A 150 17.24 -2.58 -19.86
N THR A 151 17.32 -1.39 -20.47
CA THR A 151 16.50 -1.03 -21.64
C THR A 151 17.18 -1.36 -22.96
N ASP A 152 18.51 -1.28 -23.04
CA ASP A 152 19.21 -1.37 -24.32
C ASP A 152 19.50 -2.83 -24.72
N ASP A 153 19.46 -3.10 -26.02
CA ASP A 153 19.91 -4.40 -26.54
C ASP A 153 21.43 -4.49 -26.44
N ARG A 154 21.88 -5.27 -25.47
CA ARG A 154 23.31 -5.53 -25.20
C ARG A 154 24.05 -6.07 -26.42
N LYS A 155 23.38 -6.83 -27.29
CA LYS A 155 23.99 -7.38 -28.52
C LYS A 155 24.21 -6.28 -29.54
N GLU A 156 23.24 -5.39 -29.71
CA GLU A 156 23.37 -4.26 -30.62
C GLU A 156 24.41 -3.26 -30.12
N PHE A 157 24.41 -2.96 -28.82
CA PHE A 157 25.47 -2.17 -28.19
C PHE A 157 26.86 -2.75 -28.47
N MET A 158 27.04 -4.06 -28.24
CA MET A 158 28.32 -4.72 -28.48
C MET A 158 28.70 -4.71 -29.97
N ARG A 159 27.72 -4.92 -30.87
CA ARG A 159 27.94 -4.86 -32.32
C ARG A 159 28.45 -3.49 -32.73
N GLN A 160 27.80 -2.41 -32.28
CA GLN A 160 28.20 -1.04 -32.59
C GLN A 160 29.56 -0.70 -32.01
N PHE A 161 29.81 -1.08 -30.75
CA PHE A 161 31.12 -0.87 -30.13
C PHE A 161 32.25 -1.56 -30.89
N LEU A 162 32.04 -2.81 -31.34
CA LEU A 162 33.06 -3.55 -32.10
C LEU A 162 33.29 -2.98 -33.51
N LEU A 163 32.28 -2.38 -34.14
CA LEU A 163 32.38 -1.78 -35.48
C LEU A 163 32.92 -0.35 -35.46
N TYR A 164 32.52 0.46 -34.49
CA TYR A 164 32.73 1.92 -34.51
C TYR A 164 33.51 2.46 -33.30
N GLY A 165 33.85 1.60 -32.32
CA GLY A 165 34.57 1.97 -31.11
C GLY A 165 33.72 2.72 -30.06
N HIS A 166 32.46 3.03 -30.38
CA HIS A 166 31.50 3.70 -29.51
C HIS A 166 30.06 3.39 -29.96
N VAL A 167 29.07 3.75 -29.14
CA VAL A 167 27.65 3.72 -29.54
C VAL A 167 27.37 4.91 -30.43
N LEU A 168 26.76 4.65 -31.58
CA LEU A 168 26.45 5.69 -32.56
C LEU A 168 25.33 6.60 -32.04
N THR A 169 25.56 7.90 -32.09
CA THR A 169 24.55 8.90 -31.77
C THR A 169 23.52 9.02 -32.90
N SER A 170 22.30 9.45 -32.57
CA SER A 170 21.25 9.70 -33.57
C SER A 170 21.70 10.71 -34.64
N GLU A 171 22.56 11.66 -34.29
CA GLU A 171 23.10 12.67 -35.20
C GLU A 171 24.10 12.06 -36.20
N GLU A 172 24.99 11.16 -35.77
CA GLU A 172 25.93 10.45 -36.65
C GLU A 172 25.19 9.53 -37.64
N ILE A 173 24.14 8.85 -37.15
CA ILE A 173 23.28 8.02 -37.99
C ILE A 173 22.57 8.87 -39.06
N GLN A 174 22.12 10.07 -38.70
CA GLN A 174 21.47 10.99 -39.65
C GLN A 174 22.45 11.59 -40.66
N GLN A 175 23.65 11.99 -40.22
CA GLN A 175 24.67 12.60 -41.09
C GLN A 175 25.22 11.60 -42.12
N HIS A 176 25.27 10.32 -41.78
CA HIS A 176 25.77 9.25 -42.65
C HIS A 176 24.65 8.38 -43.23
N ALA A 177 23.41 8.88 -43.28
CA ALA A 177 22.25 8.12 -43.77
C ALA A 177 22.35 7.67 -45.24
N ILE A 178 23.16 8.38 -46.06
CA ILE A 178 23.32 8.10 -47.49
C ILE A 178 24.59 7.28 -47.77
N ASP A 179 25.71 7.64 -47.15
CA ASP A 179 27.03 7.07 -47.46
C ASP A 179 27.44 5.91 -46.53
N GLY A 180 26.69 5.69 -45.45
CA GLY A 180 27.02 4.71 -44.41
C GLY A 180 28.10 5.22 -43.44
N ILE A 181 28.08 4.71 -42.22
CA ILE A 181 29.06 5.10 -41.18
C ILE A 181 30.33 4.25 -41.39
N PRO A 182 31.50 4.88 -41.56
CA PRO A 182 32.76 4.15 -41.73
C PRO A 182 33.14 3.40 -40.45
N GLU A 183 33.58 2.15 -40.60
CA GLU A 183 34.00 1.30 -39.48
C GLU A 183 35.33 1.80 -38.90
N ASN A 184 35.40 1.87 -37.56
CA ASN A 184 36.60 2.22 -36.81
C ASN A 184 36.66 1.35 -35.54
N PRO A 185 37.04 0.07 -35.66
CA PRO A 185 37.02 -0.86 -34.55
C PRO A 185 38.02 -0.44 -33.45
N PRO A 186 37.70 -0.68 -32.16
CA PRO A 186 38.54 -0.28 -31.05
C PRO A 186 39.86 -1.07 -31.02
N THR A 187 40.98 -0.39 -30.79
CA THR A 187 42.32 -0.99 -30.71
C THR A 187 42.73 -1.22 -29.26
N THR A 188 43.21 -2.41 -28.91
CA THR A 188 43.81 -2.65 -27.58
C THR A 188 45.21 -2.02 -27.51
N ALA A 189 45.51 -1.28 -26.44
CA ALA A 189 46.89 -0.92 -26.14
C ALA A 189 47.71 -2.17 -25.84
N GLN A 190 48.85 -2.34 -26.53
CA GLN A 190 49.82 -3.40 -26.29
C GLN A 190 50.62 -3.17 -25.01
#